data_AF-A0A2W7A4K5-F1
#
_entry.id   AF-A0A2W7A4K5-F1
#
_cell.length_a   1.000
_cell.length_b   1.000
_cell.length_c   1.000
_cell.angle_alpha   90.00
_cell.angle_beta   90.00
_cell.angle_gamma   90.00
#
_symmetry.space_group_name_H-M   'P 1'
#
loop_
_entity.id
_entity.type
_entity.pdbx_description
1 polymer ?
#
loop_
_entity_poly.entity_id
_entity_poly.type
_entity_poly.pdbx_seq_one_letter_code
_entity_poly.pdbx_strand_id
1 'polypeptide(L)' 'MNWQARYTKTFYKELAKIPEKVRQQIEEFAFSDATKDNPFAAGKVEKLKGYDDFYKVRFGSYRLG' A
#
# COMPACT_ATOMS: atom_id res chain seq x y z
N MET A 1 14.24 -12.79 -3.07
CA MET A 1 12.86 -13.03 -3.55
C MET A 1 12.29 -11.66 -3.85
N ASN A 2 11.96 -11.34 -5.10
CA ASN A 2 11.46 -10.01 -5.46
C ASN A 2 9.94 -10.06 -5.52
N TRP A 3 9.28 -9.28 -4.67
CA TRP A 3 7.83 -9.11 -4.71
C TRP A 3 7.48 -8.13 -5.83
N GLN A 4 6.55 -8.53 -6.69
CA GLN A 4 6.04 -7.67 -7.77
C GLN A 4 4.69 -7.06 -7.33
N ALA A 5 4.69 -5.77 -7.02
CA ALA A 5 3.46 -5.04 -6.76
C ALA A 5 2.67 -4.81 -8.07
N ARG A 6 1.38 -5.16 -8.08
CA ARG A 6 0.47 -4.89 -9.20
C ARG A 6 -0.52 -3.81 -8.80
N TYR A 7 -0.63 -2.79 -9.63
CA TYR A 7 -1.55 -1.67 -9.42
C TYR A 7 -2.64 -1.66 -10.49
N THR A 8 -3.87 -1.37 -10.08
CA THR A 8 -4.99 -1.22 -11.01
C THR A 8 -5.11 0.23 -11.46
N LYS A 9 -5.74 0.50 -12.61
CA LYS A 9 -6.01 1.89 -13.05
C LYS A 9 -6.86 2.66 -12.04
N THR A 10 -7.77 1.97 -11.34
CA THR A 10 -8.61 2.56 -10.29
C THR A 10 -7.75 3.02 -9.12
N PHE A 11 -6.73 2.25 -8.73
CA PHE A 11 -5.80 2.65 -7.68
C PHE A 11 -5.16 4.02 -7.95
N TYR A 12 -4.62 4.22 -9.16
CA TYR A 12 -4.01 5.52 -9.52
C TYR A 12 -5.01 6.67 -9.51
N LYS A 13 -6.25 6.43 -9.97
CA LYS A 13 -7.32 7.44 -9.96
C LYS A 13 -7.71 7.85 -8.53
N GLU A 14 -7.81 6.89 -7.63
CA GLU A 14 -8.13 7.16 -6.23
C GLU A 14 -6.95 7.82 -5.50
N LEU A 15 -5.71 7.37 -5.76
CA LEU A 15 -4.49 7.96 -5.22
C LEU A 15 -4.36 9.46 -5.58
N ALA A 16 -4.73 9.83 -6.80
CA ALA A 16 -4.71 11.22 -7.26
C ALA A 16 -5.69 12.13 -6.52
N LYS A 17 -6.77 11.58 -5.93
CA LYS A 17 -7.76 12.34 -5.13
C LYS A 17 -7.33 12.56 -3.68
N ILE A 18 -6.29 11.86 -3.21
CA ILE A 18 -5.81 11.94 -1.83
C ILE A 18 -4.98 13.24 -1.67
N PRO A 19 -5.07 13.94 -0.53
CA PRO A 19 -4.23 15.09 -0.23
C PRO A 19 -2.76 14.77 -0.37
N GLU A 20 -2.00 15.69 -0.96
CA GLU A 20 -0.59 15.51 -1.35
C GLU A 20 0.29 14.92 -0.25
N LYS A 21 0.15 15.42 0.99
CA LYS A 21 0.91 14.95 2.15
C LYS A 21 0.71 13.46 2.44
N VAL A 22 -0.53 12.96 2.29
CA VAL A 22 -0.84 11.53 2.51
C VAL A 22 -0.51 10.73 1.26
N ARG A 23 -0.74 11.28 0.07
CA ARG A 23 -0.37 10.66 -1.20
C ARG A 23 1.13 10.35 -1.24
N GLN A 24 2.00 11.29 -0.88
CA GLN A 24 3.45 11.08 -0.85
C GLN A 24 3.84 9.94 0.09
N GLN A 25 3.22 9.82 1.27
CA GLN A 25 3.47 8.69 2.18
C GLN A 25 3.05 7.34 1.58
N ILE A 26 1.94 7.33 0.84
CA ILE A 26 1.44 6.13 0.15
C ILE A 26 2.35 5.78 -1.03
N GLU A 27 2.80 6.76 -1.80
CA GLU A 27 3.71 6.57 -2.93
C GLU A 27 5.06 6.07 -2.46
N GLU A 28 5.62 6.66 -1.41
CA GLU A 28 6.87 6.20 -0.79
C GLU A 28 6.71 4.76 -0.30
N PHE A 29 5.59 4.41 0.32
CA PHE A 29 5.36 3.03 0.73
C PHE A 29 5.14 2.07 -0.45
N ALA A 30 4.27 2.40 -1.40
CA ALA A 30 3.91 1.51 -2.49
C ALA A 30 5.08 1.32 -3.48
N PHE A 31 5.78 2.39 -3.83
CA PHE A 31 6.82 2.37 -4.86
C PHE A 31 8.25 2.21 -4.32
N SER A 32 8.46 2.25 -2.99
CA SER A 32 9.78 2.01 -2.41
C SER A 32 10.28 0.58 -2.67
N ASP A 33 11.59 0.47 -2.87
CA ASP A 33 12.28 -0.81 -2.99
C ASP A 33 12.14 -1.68 -1.74
N ALA A 34 11.87 -1.09 -0.57
CA ALA A 34 11.57 -1.84 0.66
C ALA A 34 10.34 -2.76 0.49
N THR A 35 9.33 -2.32 -0.27
CA THR A 35 8.12 -3.10 -0.53
C THR A 35 8.36 -4.21 -1.55
N LYS A 36 9.36 -4.05 -2.42
CA LYS A 36 9.81 -5.11 -3.35
C LYS A 36 10.62 -6.18 -2.63
N ASP A 37 11.33 -5.82 -1.58
CA ASP A 37 12.13 -6.76 -0.78
C ASP A 37 11.25 -7.48 0.25
N ASN A 38 10.48 -6.73 1.03
CA ASN A 38 9.50 -7.26 1.96
C ASN A 38 8.36 -6.26 2.26
N PRO A 39 7.17 -6.43 1.66
CA PRO A 39 6.04 -5.54 1.88
C PRO A 39 5.58 -5.50 3.35
N PHE A 40 5.87 -6.56 4.14
CA PHE A 40 5.51 -6.64 5.56
C PHE A 40 6.52 -5.95 6.49
N ALA A 41 7.73 -5.64 6.00
CA ALA A 41 8.80 -5.09 6.84
C ALA A 41 8.47 -3.69 7.38
N ALA A 42 7.58 -2.95 6.73
CA ALA A 42 7.17 -1.64 7.21
C ALA A 42 6.28 -1.69 8.47
N GLY A 43 5.87 -2.88 8.94
CA GLY A 43 5.11 -3.06 10.20
C GLY A 43 3.70 -2.46 10.22
N LYS A 44 3.27 -1.81 9.13
CA LYS A 44 1.95 -1.19 8.98
C LYS A 44 0.94 -2.07 8.23
N VAL A 45 1.36 -3.27 7.83
CA VAL A 45 0.55 -4.21 7.06
C VAL A 45 -0.23 -5.11 8.02
N GLU A 46 -1.55 -4.96 8.02
CA GLU A 46 -2.47 -5.82 8.77
C GLU A 46 -3.13 -6.81 7.81
N LYS A 47 -3.20 -8.09 8.18
CA LYS A 47 -3.97 -9.09 7.43
C LYS A 47 -5.47 -8.81 7.57
N LEU A 48 -6.23 -8.93 6.47
CA LEU A 48 -7.69 -8.85 6.52
C LEU A 48 -8.26 -10.13 7.15
N LYS A 49 -9.22 -9.97 8.07
CA LYS A 49 -9.92 -11.11 8.67
C LYS A 49 -10.88 -11.70 7.65
N GLY A 50 -10.80 -13.01 7.41
CA GLY A 50 -11.64 -13.75 6.47
C GLY A 50 -11.06 -13.92 5.07
N TYR A 51 -9.84 -13.43 4.82
CA TYR A 51 -9.13 -13.59 3.56
C TYR A 51 -7.68 -14.05 3.81
N ASP A 52 -7.23 -15.07 3.09
CA ASP A 52 -5.92 -15.68 3.35
C ASP A 52 -4.74 -14.88 2.80
N ASP A 53 -4.94 -14.17 1.69
CA ASP A 53 -3.85 -13.48 0.96
C ASP A 53 -4.07 -11.97 0.82
N PHE A 54 -5.02 -11.41 1.58
CA PHE A 54 -5.34 -9.99 1.50
C PHE A 54 -4.88 -9.24 2.74
N TYR A 55 -4.29 -8.07 2.48
CA TYR A 55 -3.66 -7.25 3.49
C TYR A 55 -4.08 -5.80 3.30
N LYS A 56 -4.11 -5.05 4.40
CA LYS A 56 -4.43 -3.63 4.42
C LYS A 56 -3.32 -2.84 5.11
N VAL A 57 -3.11 -1.60 4.70
CA VAL A 57 -2.16 -0.66 5.31
C VAL A 57 -2.89 0.62 5.64
N ARG A 58 -2.70 1.15 6.85
CA ARG A 58 -3.35 2.38 7.29
C ARG A 58 -2.43 3.59 7.17
N PHE A 59 -2.89 4.61 6.45
CA PHE A 59 -2.24 5.91 6.32
C PHE A 59 -3.16 7.00 6.89
N GLY A 60 -3.10 7.20 8.21
CA GLY A 60 -3.98 8.13 8.92
C GLY A 60 -5.47 7.77 8.73
N SER A 61 -6.18 8.63 8.01
CA SER A 61 -7.61 8.45 7.66
C SER A 61 -7.84 7.56 6.45
N TYR A 62 -6.80 7.20 5.69
CA TYR A 62 -6.89 6.40 4.48
C TYR A 62 -6.42 4.96 4.72
N ARG A 63 -6.95 4.03 3.93
CA ARG A 63 -6.59 2.61 3.95
C ARG A 63 -6.22 2.18 2.54
N LEU A 64 -5.12 1.45 2.43
CA LEU A 64 -4.65 0.76 1.23
C LEU A 64 -4.96 -0.73 1.42
N GLY A 65 -5.43 -1.44 0.39
CA GLY A 65 -5.71 -2.88 0.44
C GLY A 65 -6.00 -3.46 -0.93
#